data_AF-A0A842QD29-F1
#
_entry.id   AF-A0A842QD29-F1
#
_cell.length_a   1.000
_cell.length_b   1.000
_cell.length_c   1.000
_cell.angle_alpha   90.00
_cell.angle_beta   90.00
_cell.angle_gamma   90.00
#
_symmetry.space_group_name_H-M   'P 1'
#
loop_
_entity.id
_entity.type
_entity.pdbx_description
1 polymer ?
#
loop_
_entity_poly.entity_id
_entity_poly.type
_entity_poly.pdbx_seq_one_letter_code
_entity_poly.pdbx_strand_id
1 'polypeptide(L)'
;MNRKSATIVIILIIIAAGAGIYFLLPIGPYVPPAYEESADAGDFAIQEVHPFADDTSDEFVEIQYRAEQNYDLDSWGITTFESEPILLPEIDGLDYLAIITVFTGIGIPDLDASDGRSVVYLNLTSDIFNDTSGEIAILDEADRIVDYVRYGSIDSTERDTFWESGGGSILSITQNTSAQLFGPDVDSSDNWENAPPTPEALNALPETSQDGISIVIVNGIDDILTGEIVVEAGPQVVRRYPGVNVSICREIHEMVDFTMHFLLGEGYVGPHTSSDGRLYVDVAQGNDNHSTGVASSDGRIRIWIGQKASKTELKATVEHEVAHMFQFAYRSRNGDSQRHYGHPPDTNNWWNEGFADYWGVESAKKNYNKTTEEVHKARQATGGSNWYDHGHDTNTTIFTNWSAEPGWDRYQVAYQFMKFLMEEYGEENVSAIYHAIWYDTPASADNVDAREALEETLNKTLDEILAEFYLWKVVDREDGDIPESKIHFNITISDDNPSESINESAWTGGAIVQRIITNGSHPIQIRFGGDTENWTAVVILKLVGGETVNMTLGLNESIMLSPTEVHEVLIIKIRSVDDTGEGILFQAYQDTGEE
;
A
#
# COMPACT_ATOMS: atom_id res chain seq x y z
N MET A 1 75.27 8.20 58.16
CA MET A 1 74.62 8.75 56.95
C MET A 1 74.64 10.27 57.00
N ASN A 2 75.17 10.96 55.99
CA ASN A 2 75.16 12.42 55.90
C ASN A 2 73.70 12.91 55.81
N ARG A 3 73.32 13.99 56.51
CA ARG A 3 71.94 14.51 56.55
C ARG A 3 71.35 14.70 55.14
N LYS A 4 72.17 15.07 54.16
CA LYS A 4 71.77 15.20 52.75
C LYS A 4 71.37 13.88 52.09
N SER A 5 72.04 12.78 52.43
CA SER A 5 71.74 11.45 51.89
C SER A 5 70.46 10.87 52.49
N ALA A 6 70.14 11.19 53.74
CA ALA A 6 68.88 10.76 54.37
C ALA A 6 67.66 11.46 53.76
N THR A 7 67.77 12.77 53.47
CA THR A 7 66.67 13.53 52.83
C THR A 7 66.38 13.03 51.41
N ILE A 8 67.40 12.70 50.62
CA ILE A 8 67.21 12.17 49.25
C ILE A 8 66.53 10.79 49.28
N VAL A 9 66.93 9.91 50.22
CA VAL A 9 66.29 8.60 50.37
C VAL A 9 64.83 8.74 50.80
N ILE A 10 64.51 9.67 51.71
CA ILE A 10 63.13 9.91 52.13
C ILE A 10 62.28 10.45 50.97
N ILE A 11 62.81 11.38 50.17
CA ILE A 11 62.11 11.89 48.98
C ILE A 11 61.87 10.78 47.95
N LEU A 12 62.86 9.92 47.71
CA LEU A 12 62.72 8.78 46.80
C LEU A 12 61.69 7.75 47.31
N ILE A 13 61.61 7.52 48.62
CA ILE A 13 60.58 6.66 49.22
C ILE A 13 59.19 7.30 49.07
N ILE A 14 59.06 8.62 49.25
CA ILE A 14 57.77 9.32 49.08
C ILE A 14 57.33 9.31 47.61
N ILE A 15 58.24 9.52 46.66
CA ILE A 15 57.94 9.45 45.22
C ILE A 15 57.59 8.01 44.80
N ALA A 16 58.34 7.01 45.29
CA ALA A 16 58.04 5.60 45.02
C ALA A 16 56.72 5.14 45.68
N ALA A 17 56.40 5.65 46.88
CA ALA A 17 55.12 5.40 47.54
C ALA A 17 53.97 6.13 46.84
N GLY A 18 54.18 7.36 46.34
CA GLY A 18 53.20 8.10 45.55
C GLY A 18 52.92 7.47 44.19
N ALA A 19 53.96 7.01 43.48
CA ALA A 19 53.83 6.27 42.23
C ALA A 19 53.20 4.88 42.46
N GLY A 20 53.54 4.21 43.56
CA GLY A 20 52.93 2.95 43.96
C GLY A 20 51.43 3.09 44.28
N ILE A 21 51.01 4.18 44.91
CA ILE A 21 49.59 4.47 45.21
C ILE A 21 48.82 4.83 43.94
N TYR A 22 49.43 5.55 42.97
CA TYR A 22 48.79 5.86 41.69
C TYR A 22 48.57 4.60 40.82
N PHE A 23 49.48 3.62 40.88
CA PHE A 23 49.33 2.31 40.22
C PHE A 23 48.48 1.29 41.02
N LEU A 24 48.15 1.60 42.28
CA LEU A 24 47.30 0.78 43.16
C LEU A 24 45.91 1.39 43.38
N LEU A 25 45.59 2.53 42.74
CA LEU A 25 44.19 2.90 42.58
C LEU A 25 43.57 1.79 41.74
N PRO A 26 42.61 1.01 42.28
CA PRO A 26 41.88 0.09 41.46
C PRO A 26 41.19 0.95 40.39
N ILE A 27 41.55 0.74 39.13
CA ILE A 27 40.56 0.83 38.06
C ILE A 27 39.61 -0.31 38.40
N GLY A 28 38.69 -0.04 39.34
CA GLY A 28 37.60 -0.94 39.62
C GLY A 28 36.81 -1.09 38.32
N PRO A 29 36.12 -2.22 38.11
CA PRO A 29 35.11 -2.26 37.06
C PRO A 29 34.22 -1.03 37.22
N TYR A 30 33.95 -0.33 36.12
CA TYR A 30 32.97 0.75 36.09
C TYR A 30 31.69 0.22 36.74
N VAL A 31 31.23 0.89 37.79
CA VAL A 31 29.96 0.58 38.43
C VAL A 31 29.00 1.64 37.92
N PRO A 32 28.10 1.29 36.98
CA PRO A 32 27.14 2.26 36.47
C PRO A 32 26.30 2.83 37.63
N PRO A 33 25.96 4.13 37.59
CA PRO A 33 25.01 4.70 38.53
C PRO A 33 23.64 4.01 38.42
N ALA A 34 22.81 4.16 39.45
CA ALA A 34 21.39 3.82 39.32
C ALA A 34 20.75 4.87 38.40
N TYR A 35 20.20 4.44 37.29
CA TYR A 35 19.54 5.31 36.31
C TYR A 35 18.06 5.46 36.66
N GLU A 36 17.53 6.68 36.49
CA GLU A 36 16.10 6.97 36.56
C GLU A 36 15.52 7.03 35.13
N GLU A 37 14.20 6.87 34.98
CA GLU A 37 13.49 7.04 33.71
C GLU A 37 13.39 8.53 33.33
N SER A 38 13.59 8.85 32.05
CA SER A 38 13.42 10.20 31.52
C SER A 38 11.94 10.59 31.41
N ALA A 39 11.66 11.89 31.39
CA ALA A 39 10.34 12.41 31.03
C ALA A 39 10.05 12.28 29.52
N ASP A 40 11.10 12.09 28.71
CA ASP A 40 11.03 11.91 27.25
C ASP A 40 10.88 10.42 26.86
N ALA A 41 10.70 9.53 27.85
CA ALA A 41 10.43 8.11 27.60
C ALA A 41 9.12 7.95 26.79
N GLY A 42 9.20 7.20 25.69
CA GLY A 42 8.12 7.04 24.71
C GLY A 42 8.12 8.06 23.57
N ASP A 43 8.77 9.22 23.75
CA ASP A 43 8.97 10.20 22.67
C ASP A 43 10.15 9.82 21.76
N PHE A 44 11.05 8.96 22.24
CA PHE A 44 12.15 8.39 21.44
C PHE A 44 12.17 6.87 21.62
N ALA A 45 12.52 6.15 20.54
CA ALA A 45 12.66 4.70 20.56
C ALA A 45 13.89 4.26 19.76
N ILE A 46 14.69 3.36 20.33
CA ILE A 46 15.69 2.58 19.62
C ILE A 46 14.93 1.66 18.66
N GLN A 47 15.14 1.86 17.36
CA GLN A 47 14.46 1.11 16.30
C GLN A 47 15.32 0.01 15.70
N GLU A 48 16.64 0.13 15.77
CA GLU A 48 17.55 -0.85 15.21
C GLU A 48 18.88 -0.87 15.95
N VAL A 49 19.42 -2.07 16.13
CA VAL A 49 20.76 -2.30 16.66
C VAL A 49 21.53 -3.22 15.72
N HIS A 50 22.68 -2.74 15.23
CA HIS A 50 23.59 -3.52 14.40
C HIS A 50 24.97 -3.59 15.08
N PRO A 51 25.31 -4.71 15.76
CA PRO A 51 26.52 -4.83 16.56
C PRO A 51 27.75 -5.32 15.78
N PHE A 52 27.69 -5.35 14.45
CA PHE A 52 28.78 -5.82 13.61
C PHE A 52 29.36 -4.67 12.80
N ALA A 53 30.67 -4.45 12.92
CA ALA A 53 31.42 -3.67 11.96
C ALA A 53 32.14 -4.63 10.99
N ASP A 54 31.94 -4.47 9.69
CA ASP A 54 32.68 -5.18 8.65
C ASP A 54 33.12 -4.26 7.51
N ASP A 55 33.74 -4.82 6.46
CA ASP A 55 34.23 -4.03 5.32
C ASP A 55 33.10 -3.30 4.56
N THR A 56 31.83 -3.60 4.85
CA THR A 56 30.64 -3.12 4.13
C THR A 56 29.61 -2.39 5.00
N SER A 57 29.74 -2.43 6.33
CA SER A 57 28.81 -1.80 7.26
C SER A 57 29.50 -1.48 8.59
N ASP A 58 29.23 -0.29 9.13
CA ASP A 58 29.66 0.09 10.46
C ASP A 58 28.64 -0.43 11.51
N GLU A 59 29.12 -0.55 12.75
CA GLU A 59 28.30 -0.73 13.92
C GLU A 59 27.44 0.53 14.15
N PHE A 60 26.14 0.35 14.36
CA PHE A 60 25.21 1.46 14.56
C PHE A 60 24.02 1.12 15.44
N VAL A 61 23.42 2.19 15.96
CA VAL A 61 22.08 2.19 16.54
C VAL A 61 21.23 3.24 15.84
N GLU A 62 19.96 2.91 15.62
CA GLU A 62 18.99 3.84 15.10
C GLU A 62 17.96 4.22 16.17
N ILE A 63 17.62 5.50 16.20
CA ILE A 63 16.67 6.11 17.13
C ILE A 63 15.61 6.82 16.30
N GLN A 64 14.34 6.61 16.62
CA GLN A 64 13.23 7.37 16.04
C GLN A 64 12.64 8.31 17.06
N TYR A 65 12.40 9.55 16.64
CA TYR A 65 11.61 10.52 17.37
C TYR A 65 10.12 10.35 17.05
N ARG A 66 9.27 10.24 18.07
CA ARG A 66 7.86 9.84 17.97
C ARG A 66 6.89 10.90 18.48
N ALA A 67 7.36 12.05 18.97
CA ALA A 67 6.48 13.12 19.43
C ALA A 67 6.13 14.12 18.31
N GLU A 68 4.91 14.66 18.36
CA GLU A 68 4.33 15.57 17.35
C GLU A 68 4.74 17.05 17.56
N GLN A 69 5.95 17.29 18.05
CA GLN A 69 6.43 18.63 18.38
C GLN A 69 7.88 18.79 17.94
N ASN A 70 8.27 19.96 17.45
CA ASN A 70 9.66 20.19 17.10
C ASN A 70 10.56 20.07 18.34
N TYR A 71 11.68 19.37 18.20
CA TYR A 71 12.63 19.12 19.27
C TYR A 71 14.07 19.27 18.76
N ASP A 72 14.95 19.80 19.61
CA ASP A 72 16.39 19.84 19.37
C ASP A 72 17.05 19.01 20.47
N LEU A 73 17.91 18.05 20.10
CA LEU A 73 18.66 17.25 21.07
C LEU A 73 19.94 17.98 21.45
N ASP A 74 20.11 18.27 22.74
CA ASP A 74 21.36 18.80 23.29
C ASP A 74 21.78 17.99 24.51
N SER A 75 23.07 17.65 24.59
CA SER A 75 23.70 17.01 25.74
C SER A 75 23.16 15.62 26.11
N TRP A 76 22.54 14.91 25.14
CA TRP A 76 22.14 13.51 25.27
C TRP A 76 23.33 12.56 25.14
N GLY A 77 23.14 11.29 25.49
CA GLY A 77 24.20 10.29 25.38
C GLY A 77 23.73 8.88 25.03
N ILE A 78 24.67 8.04 24.61
CA ILE A 78 24.49 6.59 24.45
C ILE A 78 25.42 5.84 25.41
N THR A 79 24.94 4.74 25.98
CA THR A 79 25.77 3.88 26.82
C THR A 79 25.49 2.40 26.60
N THR A 80 26.53 1.59 26.70
CA THR A 80 26.43 0.12 26.82
C THR A 80 26.51 -0.35 28.28
N PHE A 81 26.58 0.62 29.22
CA PHE A 81 26.82 0.42 30.65
C PHE A 81 28.13 -0.26 31.04
N GLU A 82 28.94 -0.69 30.08
CA GLU A 82 30.28 -1.24 30.31
C GLU A 82 31.34 -0.15 30.44
N SER A 83 31.04 1.06 29.95
CA SER A 83 31.91 2.23 29.97
C SER A 83 31.11 3.52 30.23
N GLU A 84 31.83 4.63 30.42
CA GLU A 84 31.23 5.96 30.55
C GLU A 84 30.34 6.27 29.34
N PRO A 85 29.18 6.93 29.53
CA PRO A 85 28.32 7.34 28.43
C PRO A 85 29.07 8.19 27.40
N ILE A 86 28.73 7.99 26.13
CA ILE A 86 29.25 8.77 25.01
C ILE A 86 28.22 9.84 24.68
N LEU A 87 28.61 11.10 24.82
CA LEU A 87 27.73 12.23 24.50
C LEU A 87 27.51 12.31 22.99
N LEU A 88 26.25 12.53 22.63
CA LEU A 88 25.84 12.86 21.27
C LEU A 88 26.07 14.36 21.01
N PRO A 89 26.42 14.74 19.78
CA PRO A 89 26.42 16.14 19.38
C PRO A 89 24.99 16.71 19.42
N GLU A 90 24.89 18.05 19.41
CA GLU A 90 23.62 18.75 19.22
C GLU A 90 23.01 18.37 17.86
N ILE A 91 21.73 18.03 17.84
CA ILE A 91 20.95 17.70 16.63
C ILE A 91 19.74 18.63 16.61
N ASP A 92 19.65 19.44 15.56
CA ASP A 92 18.60 20.45 15.42
C ASP A 92 17.46 19.93 14.54
N GLY A 93 16.24 20.41 14.77
CA GLY A 93 15.15 20.31 13.79
C GLY A 93 14.47 18.95 13.71
N LEU A 94 14.44 18.17 14.80
CA LEU A 94 13.65 16.94 14.84
C LEU A 94 12.17 17.28 14.80
N ASP A 95 11.45 16.55 13.96
CA ASP A 95 9.99 16.58 13.84
C ASP A 95 9.48 15.14 13.85
N TYR A 96 8.16 14.95 13.95
CA TYR A 96 7.54 13.64 14.07
C TYR A 96 8.09 12.60 13.07
N LEU A 97 8.52 11.46 13.60
CA LEU A 97 9.18 10.35 12.90
C LEU A 97 10.57 10.63 12.34
N ALA A 98 11.23 11.69 12.77
CA ALA A 98 12.64 11.91 12.43
C ALA A 98 13.52 10.75 12.92
N ILE A 99 14.48 10.35 12.10
CA ILE A 99 15.38 9.23 12.37
C ILE A 99 16.79 9.74 12.67
N ILE A 100 17.38 9.29 13.78
CA ILE A 100 18.76 9.57 14.15
C ILE A 100 19.53 8.26 14.10
N THR A 101 20.54 8.18 13.23
CA THR A 101 21.45 7.03 13.19
C THR A 101 22.78 7.40 13.81
N VAL A 102 23.21 6.63 14.81
CA VAL A 102 24.48 6.83 15.51
C VAL A 102 25.45 5.71 15.13
N PHE A 103 26.44 6.05 14.31
CA PHE A 103 27.56 5.19 13.96
C PHE A 103 28.69 5.35 14.95
N THR A 104 29.29 4.23 15.34
CA THR A 104 30.46 4.23 16.22
C THR A 104 31.73 4.59 15.45
N GLY A 105 31.75 4.30 14.14
CA GLY A 105 32.85 4.54 13.22
C GLY A 105 33.13 6.00 12.85
N ILE A 106 33.95 6.19 11.81
CA ILE A 106 34.41 7.49 11.32
C ILE A 106 33.62 7.88 10.07
N GLY A 107 33.05 9.09 10.07
CA GLY A 107 32.31 9.60 8.92
C GLY A 107 32.06 11.10 8.98
N ILE A 108 31.13 11.57 8.16
CA ILE A 108 30.72 12.97 8.10
C ILE A 108 29.33 13.07 8.72
N PRO A 109 29.19 13.72 9.90
CA PRO A 109 27.89 13.83 10.54
C PRO A 109 26.96 14.79 9.78
N ASP A 110 25.67 14.48 9.84
CA ASP A 110 24.55 15.33 9.44
C ASP A 110 23.73 15.62 10.69
N LEU A 111 23.83 16.85 11.23
CA LEU A 111 23.25 17.22 12.52
C LEU A 111 21.96 18.04 12.37
N ASP A 112 21.48 18.21 11.14
CA ASP A 112 20.25 18.95 10.83
C ASP A 112 19.18 17.93 10.43
N ALA A 113 18.24 17.66 11.34
CA ALA A 113 17.15 16.73 11.14
C ALA A 113 15.93 17.32 10.44
N SER A 114 16.04 18.53 9.87
CA SER A 114 14.91 19.19 9.20
C SER A 114 14.40 18.45 7.97
N ASP A 115 15.21 17.57 7.34
CA ASP A 115 14.80 16.65 6.28
C ASP A 115 14.29 15.29 6.81
N GLY A 116 13.98 15.24 8.12
CA GLY A 116 13.49 14.05 8.81
C GLY A 116 14.58 13.10 9.27
N ARG A 117 15.87 13.48 9.21
CA ARG A 117 16.97 12.56 9.57
C ARG A 117 18.24 13.24 10.07
N SER A 118 18.96 12.56 10.95
CA SER A 118 20.30 12.96 11.36
C SER A 118 21.23 11.75 11.39
N VAL A 119 22.50 11.98 11.04
CA VAL A 119 23.56 10.97 11.09
C VAL A 119 24.67 11.46 12.01
N VAL A 120 24.94 10.70 13.06
CA VAL A 120 26.03 10.96 14.00
C VAL A 120 27.14 9.96 13.78
N TYR A 121 28.38 10.44 13.68
CA TYR A 121 29.58 9.60 13.73
C TYR A 121 30.36 9.91 15.02
N LEU A 122 30.47 8.91 15.90
CA LEU A 122 31.20 9.04 17.17
C LEU A 122 32.73 9.07 16.97
N ASN A 123 33.21 8.72 15.77
CA ASN A 123 34.63 8.71 15.40
C ASN A 123 35.49 7.84 16.33
N LEU A 124 34.94 6.74 16.81
CA LEU A 124 35.65 5.75 17.61
C LEU A 124 36.50 4.87 16.70
N THR A 125 37.60 4.35 17.26
CA THR A 125 38.52 3.45 16.54
C THR A 125 38.33 1.98 16.91
N SER A 126 37.34 1.70 17.74
CA SER A 126 37.03 0.38 18.28
C SER A 126 35.54 0.25 18.51
N ASP A 127 35.00 -0.91 18.17
CA ASP A 127 33.61 -1.26 18.38
C ASP A 127 33.25 -1.22 19.88
N ILE A 128 32.02 -0.83 20.20
CA ILE A 128 31.52 -0.71 21.59
C ILE A 128 30.43 -1.74 21.93
N PHE A 129 29.79 -2.31 20.92
CA PHE A 129 28.81 -3.38 20.98
C PHE A 129 29.52 -4.72 20.93
N ASN A 130 29.02 -5.65 21.73
CA ASN A 130 29.46 -7.02 21.70
C ASN A 130 28.68 -7.77 20.63
N ASP A 131 29.39 -8.47 19.74
CA ASP A 131 28.85 -9.15 18.56
C ASP A 131 27.89 -10.32 18.88
N THR A 132 27.80 -10.76 20.13
CA THR A 132 27.00 -11.91 20.55
C THR A 132 25.89 -11.59 21.56
N SER A 133 26.10 -10.60 22.41
CA SER A 133 25.10 -10.15 23.39
C SER A 133 25.51 -8.82 24.02
N GLY A 134 24.57 -7.89 24.23
CA GLY A 134 24.85 -6.58 24.79
C GLY A 134 23.62 -5.85 25.31
N GLU A 135 23.87 -4.69 25.88
CA GLU A 135 22.88 -3.73 26.38
C GLU A 135 23.19 -2.37 25.73
N ILE A 136 22.15 -1.61 25.36
CA ILE A 136 22.27 -0.24 24.86
C ILE A 136 21.16 0.62 25.46
N ALA A 137 21.49 1.85 25.87
CA ALA A 137 20.52 2.84 26.29
C ALA A 137 20.82 4.22 25.72
N ILE A 138 19.75 4.98 25.51
CA ILE A 138 19.79 6.43 25.25
C ILE A 138 19.59 7.14 26.58
N LEU A 139 20.39 8.17 26.82
CA LEU A 139 20.34 9.02 28.00
C LEU A 139 19.98 10.46 27.61
N ASP A 140 19.17 11.10 28.45
CA ASP A 140 18.89 12.54 28.32
C ASP A 140 20.00 13.41 28.94
N GLU A 141 19.81 14.74 28.91
CA GLU A 141 20.74 15.73 29.48
C GLU A 141 21.04 15.58 30.99
N ALA A 142 20.21 14.80 31.71
CA ALA A 142 20.30 14.58 33.14
C ALA A 142 20.80 13.16 33.48
N ASP A 143 21.35 12.43 32.50
CA ASP A 143 21.76 11.03 32.61
C ASP A 143 20.61 10.08 33.01
N ARG A 144 19.37 10.37 32.59
CA ARG A 144 18.20 9.49 32.78
C ARG A 144 17.96 8.66 31.51
N ILE A 145 17.52 7.42 31.66
CA ILE A 145 17.25 6.52 30.54
C ILE A 145 16.00 6.98 29.80
N VAL A 146 16.15 7.25 28.51
CA VAL A 146 15.05 7.56 27.59
C VAL A 146 14.50 6.28 26.97
N ASP A 147 15.40 5.42 26.48
CA ASP A 147 15.04 4.09 25.97
C ASP A 147 16.22 3.11 26.16
N TYR A 148 15.93 1.81 26.18
CA TYR A 148 16.87 0.74 26.51
C TYR A 148 16.54 -0.58 25.81
N VAL A 149 17.56 -1.17 25.18
CA VAL A 149 17.46 -2.45 24.47
C VAL A 149 18.55 -3.42 24.93
N ARG A 150 18.19 -4.71 25.02
CA ARG A 150 19.11 -5.78 25.37
C ARG A 150 19.01 -6.95 24.37
N TYR A 151 20.14 -7.39 23.86
CA TYR A 151 20.23 -8.45 22.84
C TYR A 151 21.16 -9.60 23.23
N GLY A 152 20.83 -10.80 22.75
CA GLY A 152 21.55 -12.03 23.10
C GLY A 152 21.43 -12.43 24.56
N SER A 153 22.07 -13.52 24.99
CA SER A 153 21.93 -14.03 26.36
C SER A 153 22.87 -13.34 27.35
N ILE A 154 22.37 -12.35 28.09
CA ILE A 154 23.04 -11.73 29.25
C ILE A 154 22.44 -12.22 30.58
N ASP A 155 23.23 -12.20 31.67
CA ASP A 155 22.80 -12.53 33.03
C ASP A 155 22.94 -11.25 33.89
N SER A 156 22.14 -10.22 33.60
CA SER A 156 22.06 -8.99 34.40
C SER A 156 20.72 -8.98 35.14
N THR A 157 20.72 -8.64 36.43
CA THR A 157 19.56 -8.85 37.34
C THR A 157 19.03 -7.56 38.00
N GLU A 158 19.65 -6.41 37.76
CA GLU A 158 19.27 -5.14 38.42
C GLU A 158 18.58 -4.13 37.49
N ARG A 159 18.62 -4.32 36.16
CA ARG A 159 18.06 -3.39 35.17
C ARG A 159 16.77 -3.87 34.50
N ASP A 160 16.31 -5.08 34.86
CA ASP A 160 15.09 -5.76 34.36
C ASP A 160 13.77 -5.06 34.74
N THR A 161 13.81 -3.83 35.26
CA THR A 161 12.63 -3.07 35.68
C THR A 161 12.04 -2.20 34.58
N PHE A 162 12.80 -1.92 33.51
CA PHE A 162 12.34 -1.18 32.34
C PHE A 162 11.63 -2.08 31.32
N TRP A 163 12.04 -3.34 31.23
CA TRP A 163 11.32 -4.35 30.45
C TRP A 163 10.29 -5.02 31.36
N GLU A 164 9.07 -5.28 30.86
CA GLU A 164 8.08 -6.02 31.65
C GLU A 164 8.69 -7.37 32.10
N SER A 165 8.49 -7.73 33.38
CA SER A 165 9.08 -8.94 33.96
C SER A 165 8.65 -10.18 33.17
N GLY A 166 9.54 -10.69 32.30
CA GLY A 166 9.25 -11.79 31.39
C GLY A 166 9.63 -11.56 29.93
N GLY A 167 9.87 -10.31 29.50
CA GLY A 167 10.48 -10.00 28.21
C GLY A 167 11.94 -10.47 28.23
N GLY A 168 12.27 -11.47 27.42
CA GLY A 168 13.65 -11.96 27.33
C GLY A 168 14.57 -10.90 26.74
N SER A 169 15.84 -11.24 26.55
CA SER A 169 16.67 -10.49 25.61
C SER A 169 16.21 -10.79 24.19
N ILE A 170 16.38 -9.83 23.28
CA ILE A 170 16.09 -10.04 21.86
C ILE A 170 17.04 -11.10 21.27
N LEU A 171 16.70 -11.66 20.11
CA LEU A 171 17.44 -12.76 19.47
C LEU A 171 18.95 -12.44 19.30
N SER A 172 19.79 -13.48 19.26
CA SER A 172 21.20 -13.32 18.91
C SER A 172 21.30 -12.81 17.47
N ILE A 173 21.95 -11.66 17.32
CA ILE A 173 22.14 -10.98 16.03
C ILE A 173 23.29 -11.68 15.30
N THR A 174 23.19 -11.82 13.97
CA THR A 174 24.25 -12.42 13.13
C THR A 174 24.90 -11.37 12.23
N GLN A 175 26.11 -11.63 11.73
CA GLN A 175 26.90 -10.67 10.95
C GLN A 175 26.18 -10.04 9.73
N ASN A 176 25.16 -10.68 9.18
CA ASN A 176 24.42 -10.17 8.01
C ASN A 176 23.02 -9.63 8.38
N THR A 177 22.76 -9.39 9.66
CA THR A 177 21.46 -8.98 10.18
C THR A 177 21.64 -7.93 11.26
N SER A 178 20.66 -7.06 11.44
CA SER A 178 20.47 -6.26 12.65
C SER A 178 19.28 -6.81 13.44
N ALA A 179 19.13 -6.38 14.68
CA ALA A 179 17.85 -6.51 15.36
C ALA A 179 17.07 -5.22 15.18
N GLN A 180 15.85 -5.33 14.67
CA GLN A 180 14.95 -4.22 14.43
C GLN A 180 13.73 -4.35 15.34
N LEU A 181 13.26 -3.22 15.86
CA LEU A 181 12.02 -3.11 16.63
C LEU A 181 10.83 -3.07 15.68
N PHE A 182 9.79 -3.82 16.03
CA PHE A 182 8.53 -3.93 15.31
C PHE A 182 7.37 -3.83 16.30
N GLY A 183 6.78 -2.66 16.46
CA GLY A 183 5.64 -2.48 17.38
C GLY A 183 5.77 -1.22 18.24
N PRO A 184 4.65 -0.65 18.73
CA PRO A 184 4.67 0.46 19.69
C PRO A 184 5.43 0.10 20.97
N ASP A 185 5.37 -1.19 21.32
CA ASP A 185 5.82 -1.74 22.58
C ASP A 185 7.32 -2.00 22.53
N VAL A 186 8.06 -0.98 22.92
CA VAL A 186 9.53 -0.98 23.06
C VAL A 186 10.02 -1.98 24.12
N ASP A 187 9.13 -2.39 25.04
CA ASP A 187 9.47 -3.13 26.27
C ASP A 187 9.32 -4.66 26.14
N SER A 188 9.00 -5.17 24.94
CA SER A 188 8.73 -6.59 24.72
C SER A 188 9.61 -7.21 23.63
N SER A 189 10.24 -8.33 23.99
CA SER A 189 11.28 -8.98 23.18
C SER A 189 10.71 -9.63 21.94
N ASP A 190 9.42 -9.90 21.98
CA ASP A 190 8.67 -10.46 20.86
C ASP A 190 8.50 -9.42 19.75
N ASN A 191 8.66 -8.12 20.03
CA ASN A 191 8.66 -7.05 19.03
C ASN A 191 9.97 -6.95 18.26
N TRP A 192 11.01 -7.72 18.61
CA TRP A 192 12.31 -7.60 17.95
C TRP A 192 12.60 -8.80 17.06
N GLU A 193 12.91 -8.56 15.79
CA GLU A 193 13.31 -9.60 14.84
C GLU A 193 14.64 -9.30 14.18
N ASN A 194 15.35 -10.37 13.77
CA ASN A 194 16.54 -10.23 12.95
C ASN A 194 16.13 -10.00 11.49
N ALA A 195 16.49 -8.84 10.95
CA ALA A 195 16.30 -8.47 9.56
C ALA A 195 17.65 -8.09 8.93
N PRO A 196 17.78 -8.03 7.60
CA PRO A 196 18.95 -7.39 6.98
C PRO A 196 19.14 -5.99 7.56
N PRO A 197 20.39 -5.57 7.89
CA PRO A 197 20.62 -4.25 8.45
C PRO A 197 20.10 -3.20 7.47
N THR A 198 19.41 -2.20 8.00
CA THR A 198 18.92 -1.12 7.15
C THR A 198 20.14 -0.39 6.58
N PRO A 199 20.12 -0.05 5.28
CA PRO A 199 21.33 0.32 4.54
C PRO A 199 22.13 1.40 5.21
N GLU A 200 23.46 1.41 5.02
CA GLU A 200 24.40 2.56 4.93
C GLU A 200 23.93 3.90 5.59
N ALA A 201 23.32 3.82 6.78
CA ALA A 201 22.40 4.77 7.43
C ALA A 201 20.94 4.74 6.93
N LEU A 202 20.03 4.36 7.86
CA LEU A 202 18.59 4.70 7.94
C LEU A 202 17.57 3.64 7.47
N ASN A 203 16.58 3.34 8.33
CA ASN A 203 15.20 2.92 8.01
C ASN A 203 14.43 3.96 7.19
N ALA A 204 15.03 5.11 6.85
CA ALA A 204 14.48 6.10 5.93
C ALA A 204 15.44 6.45 4.79
N LEU A 205 15.08 6.21 3.52
CA LEU A 205 15.89 6.70 2.41
C LEU A 205 15.94 8.24 2.41
N PRO A 206 17.04 8.86 1.94
CA PRO A 206 17.15 10.32 1.84
C PRO A 206 15.92 10.95 1.19
N GLU A 207 15.36 11.98 1.84
CA GLU A 207 14.26 12.76 1.30
C GLU A 207 14.65 13.26 -0.11
N THR A 208 13.85 12.92 -1.11
CA THR A 208 13.91 13.66 -2.38
C THR A 208 12.66 14.52 -2.48
N SER A 209 12.89 15.82 -2.65
CA SER A 209 11.86 16.78 -2.97
C SER A 209 11.80 16.94 -4.48
N GLN A 210 10.66 16.61 -5.09
CA GLN A 210 10.39 16.85 -6.50
C GLN A 210 9.00 17.47 -6.64
N ASP A 211 8.91 18.52 -7.47
CA ASP A 211 7.70 19.34 -7.67
C ASP A 211 7.04 19.87 -6.37
N GLY A 212 7.83 20.01 -5.30
CA GLY A 212 7.40 20.54 -4.01
C GLY A 212 6.77 19.50 -3.08
N ILE A 213 6.84 18.22 -3.42
CA ILE A 213 6.41 17.09 -2.58
C ILE A 213 7.64 16.27 -2.20
N SER A 214 7.77 16.01 -0.91
CA SER A 214 8.88 15.27 -0.33
C SER A 214 8.45 13.84 -0.03
N ILE A 215 9.19 12.86 -0.56
CA ILE A 215 8.92 11.43 -0.35
C ILE A 215 9.84 10.88 0.74
N VAL A 216 9.26 10.17 1.71
CA VAL A 216 9.99 9.45 2.75
C VAL A 216 9.66 7.97 2.65
N ILE A 217 10.65 7.11 2.39
CA ILE A 217 10.46 5.66 2.42
C ILE A 217 10.82 5.17 3.80
N VAL A 218 9.89 4.60 4.56
CA VAL A 218 10.15 3.98 5.87
C VAL A 218 10.28 2.47 5.70
N ASN A 219 11.32 1.85 6.24
CA ASN A 219 11.55 0.41 6.15
C ASN A 219 11.09 -0.30 7.42
N GLY A 220 10.37 -1.40 7.25
CA GLY A 220 9.64 -2.05 8.35
C GLY A 220 8.31 -1.36 8.64
N ILE A 221 7.31 -2.14 9.06
CA ILE A 221 5.98 -1.61 9.45
C ILE A 221 5.76 -1.89 10.93
N ASP A 222 5.66 -0.80 11.70
CA ASP A 222 5.21 -0.75 13.09
C ASP A 222 3.79 -0.19 13.12
N ASP A 223 2.80 -1.04 13.40
CA ASP A 223 1.39 -0.63 13.36
C ASP A 223 0.95 -0.10 14.74
N ILE A 224 1.15 1.20 14.99
CA ILE A 224 0.38 1.94 16.01
C ILE A 224 -0.79 2.62 15.29
N LEU A 225 -1.97 2.00 15.31
CA LEU A 225 -3.20 2.64 14.85
C LEU A 225 -3.61 3.76 15.84
N THR A 226 -2.97 4.91 15.71
CA THR A 226 -3.44 6.17 16.29
C THR A 226 -4.18 6.95 15.21
N GLY A 227 -5.51 6.90 15.26
CA GLY A 227 -6.37 7.66 14.37
C GLY A 227 -7.65 6.89 14.06
N GLU A 228 -8.81 7.48 14.39
CA GLU A 228 -10.13 6.89 14.24
C GLU A 228 -10.37 6.26 12.85
N ILE A 229 -10.34 4.93 12.76
CA ILE A 229 -11.11 4.20 11.76
C ILE A 229 -12.26 3.54 12.50
N VAL A 230 -13.43 4.18 12.46
CA VAL A 230 -14.68 3.50 12.75
C VAL A 230 -14.95 2.56 11.59
N VAL A 231 -14.53 1.30 11.73
CA VAL A 231 -15.20 0.17 11.09
C VAL A 231 -15.33 -0.94 12.12
N GLU A 232 -16.55 -1.45 12.26
CA GLU A 232 -17.01 -2.45 13.23
C GLU A 232 -16.17 -3.75 13.23
N ALA A 233 -15.02 -3.83 13.90
CA ALA A 233 -14.36 -5.13 14.16
C ALA A 233 -13.29 -5.10 15.28
N GLY A 234 -13.68 -4.79 16.53
CA GLY A 234 -12.87 -5.13 17.71
C GLY A 234 -11.48 -4.45 17.81
N PRO A 235 -10.67 -4.81 18.83
CA PRO A 235 -9.32 -4.27 18.98
C PRO A 235 -8.45 -4.75 17.82
N GLN A 236 -7.84 -3.81 17.10
CA GLN A 236 -6.93 -4.12 16.01
C GLN A 236 -5.65 -4.78 16.55
N VAL A 237 -5.23 -5.84 15.89
CA VAL A 237 -4.01 -6.58 16.20
C VAL A 237 -2.87 -5.88 15.49
N VAL A 238 -1.87 -5.41 16.24
CA VAL A 238 -0.59 -4.92 15.69
C VAL A 238 -0.02 -6.01 14.77
N ARG A 239 0.06 -5.77 13.47
CA ARG A 239 0.70 -6.69 12.53
C ARG A 239 2.12 -6.20 12.25
N ARG A 240 3.10 -6.98 12.71
CA ARG A 240 4.53 -6.75 12.50
C ARG A 240 4.95 -7.35 11.15
N TYR A 241 5.73 -6.62 10.35
CA TYR A 241 6.31 -7.15 9.12
C TYR A 241 7.79 -6.76 8.99
N PRO A 242 8.68 -7.69 8.62
CA PRO A 242 10.11 -7.43 8.56
C PRO A 242 10.47 -6.42 7.45
N GLY A 243 11.50 -5.61 7.66
CA GLY A 243 12.02 -4.70 6.63
C GLY A 243 12.58 -5.42 5.40
N VAL A 244 12.90 -4.64 4.36
CA VAL A 244 13.42 -5.13 3.08
C VAL A 244 14.81 -4.56 2.78
N ASN A 245 15.50 -5.13 1.78
CA ASN A 245 16.81 -4.66 1.36
C ASN A 245 16.74 -3.27 0.68
N VAL A 246 17.78 -2.45 0.86
CA VAL A 246 17.90 -1.09 0.30
C VAL A 246 17.65 -0.94 -1.19
N SER A 247 18.08 -1.91 -2.00
CA SER A 247 17.85 -1.85 -3.43
C SER A 247 16.36 -1.82 -3.74
N ILE A 248 15.56 -2.48 -2.92
CA ILE A 248 14.11 -2.52 -3.05
C ILE A 248 13.49 -1.20 -2.58
N CYS A 249 13.94 -0.63 -1.46
CA CYS A 249 13.49 0.70 -1.03
C CYS A 249 13.79 1.76 -2.11
N ARG A 250 14.98 1.71 -2.72
CA ARG A 250 15.37 2.63 -3.82
C ARG A 250 14.50 2.42 -5.05
N GLU A 251 14.20 1.17 -5.38
CA GLU A 251 13.28 0.83 -6.47
C GLU A 251 11.87 1.35 -6.21
N ILE A 252 11.34 1.23 -4.99
CA ILE A 252 10.02 1.76 -4.62
C ILE A 252 10.02 3.29 -4.70
N HIS A 253 11.07 3.95 -4.20
CA HIS A 253 11.22 5.38 -4.36
C HIS A 253 11.16 5.82 -5.83
N GLU A 254 11.96 5.18 -6.71
CA GLU A 254 11.91 5.43 -8.16
C GLU A 254 10.53 5.12 -8.76
N MET A 255 9.82 4.11 -8.23
CA MET A 255 8.48 3.78 -8.68
C MET A 255 7.50 4.89 -8.34
N VAL A 256 7.46 5.35 -7.08
CA VAL A 256 6.59 6.43 -6.59
C VAL A 256 6.87 7.73 -7.33
N ASP A 257 8.14 8.10 -7.44
CA ASP A 257 8.58 9.31 -8.13
C ASP A 257 8.09 9.32 -9.59
N PHE A 258 8.28 8.23 -10.31
CA PHE A 258 7.77 8.11 -11.68
C PHE A 258 6.26 8.29 -11.76
N THR A 259 5.50 7.62 -10.88
CA THR A 259 4.03 7.65 -10.90
C THR A 259 3.50 9.04 -10.62
N MET A 260 4.10 9.76 -9.67
CA MET A 260 3.69 11.13 -9.36
C MET A 260 3.86 12.03 -10.59
N HIS A 261 5.03 12.00 -11.24
CA HIS A 261 5.27 12.77 -12.47
C HIS A 261 4.34 12.36 -13.60
N PHE A 262 4.08 11.06 -13.73
CA PHE A 262 3.16 10.55 -14.73
C PHE A 262 1.77 11.11 -14.52
N LEU A 263 1.16 10.95 -13.35
CA LEU A 263 -0.19 11.42 -13.06
C LEU A 263 -0.32 12.96 -13.10
N LEU A 264 0.67 13.70 -12.61
CA LEU A 264 0.72 15.15 -12.78
C LEU A 264 0.77 15.54 -14.27
N GLY A 265 1.50 14.77 -15.08
CA GLY A 265 1.60 14.96 -16.53
C GLY A 265 0.29 14.70 -17.28
N GLU A 266 -0.55 13.79 -16.79
CA GLU A 266 -1.92 13.54 -17.28
C GLU A 266 -2.94 14.57 -16.72
N GLY A 267 -2.48 15.60 -16.00
CA GLY A 267 -3.31 16.73 -15.56
C GLY A 267 -4.05 16.54 -14.24
N TYR A 268 -3.72 15.50 -13.47
CA TYR A 268 -4.31 15.29 -12.14
C TYR A 268 -3.75 16.29 -11.12
N VAL A 269 -4.57 16.63 -10.11
CA VAL A 269 -4.13 17.49 -9.00
C VAL A 269 -3.20 16.69 -8.09
N GLY A 270 -2.13 17.32 -7.63
CA GLY A 270 -1.06 16.65 -6.87
C GLY A 270 -1.56 15.86 -5.66
N PRO A 271 -0.80 14.84 -5.24
CA PRO A 271 -1.22 13.88 -4.23
C PRO A 271 -1.48 14.53 -2.88
N HIS A 272 -2.30 13.87 -2.08
CA HIS A 272 -2.42 14.15 -0.66
C HIS A 272 -1.12 13.81 0.07
N THR A 273 -0.71 14.70 0.97
CA THR A 273 0.45 14.56 1.83
C THR A 273 0.04 14.66 3.30
N SER A 274 0.91 14.18 4.18
CA SER A 274 0.78 14.35 5.62
C SER A 274 0.78 15.83 6.01
N SER A 275 0.44 16.11 7.27
CA SER A 275 0.32 17.48 7.79
C SER A 275 1.60 18.31 7.68
N ASP A 276 2.75 17.67 7.61
CA ASP A 276 4.07 18.26 7.41
C ASP A 276 4.41 18.49 5.93
N GLY A 277 3.53 18.08 5.01
CA GLY A 277 3.70 18.21 3.57
C GLY A 277 4.43 17.05 2.90
N ARG A 278 4.74 15.97 3.62
CA ARG A 278 5.46 14.80 3.09
C ARG A 278 4.52 13.65 2.69
N LEU A 279 4.97 12.80 1.78
CA LEU A 279 4.35 11.52 1.45
C LEU A 279 5.20 10.40 2.05
N TYR A 280 4.65 9.67 3.02
CA TYR A 280 5.32 8.55 3.66
C TYR A 280 4.96 7.24 2.96
N VAL A 281 5.96 6.41 2.70
CA VAL A 281 5.79 5.09 2.09
C VAL A 281 6.47 4.06 2.98
N ASP A 282 5.68 3.40 3.80
CA ASP A 282 6.13 2.33 4.68
C ASP A 282 6.26 1.03 3.87
N VAL A 283 7.39 0.35 3.95
CA VAL A 283 7.70 -0.83 3.15
C VAL A 283 8.11 -1.98 4.05
N ALA A 284 7.48 -3.14 3.87
CA ALA A 284 7.89 -4.35 4.56
C ALA A 284 7.75 -5.59 3.67
N GLN A 285 8.40 -6.69 4.06
CA GLN A 285 8.25 -7.98 3.43
C GLN A 285 6.91 -8.61 3.84
N GLY A 286 6.04 -8.86 2.86
CA GLY A 286 4.76 -9.53 3.05
C GLY A 286 4.87 -11.05 3.16
N ASN A 287 3.79 -11.65 3.65
CA ASN A 287 3.64 -13.12 3.76
C ASN A 287 3.02 -13.77 2.51
N ASP A 288 2.39 -12.97 1.65
CA ASP A 288 1.74 -13.42 0.43
C ASP A 288 2.73 -13.57 -0.72
N ASN A 289 2.35 -14.32 -1.76
CA ASN A 289 3.20 -14.45 -2.96
C ASN A 289 3.27 -13.16 -3.78
N HIS A 290 2.18 -12.38 -3.79
CA HIS A 290 2.02 -11.12 -4.49
C HIS A 290 2.19 -9.94 -3.53
N SER A 291 2.53 -8.78 -4.05
CA SER A 291 2.67 -7.55 -3.28
C SER A 291 1.29 -6.94 -3.04
N THR A 292 1.05 -6.46 -1.82
CA THR A 292 -0.18 -5.75 -1.44
C THR A 292 0.15 -4.37 -0.92
N GLY A 293 -0.83 -3.48 -0.90
CA GLY A 293 -0.66 -2.16 -0.34
C GLY A 293 -1.93 -1.64 0.33
N VAL A 294 -1.77 -0.52 1.02
CA VAL A 294 -2.87 0.31 1.47
C VAL A 294 -2.45 1.77 1.50
N ALA A 295 -3.35 2.63 1.04
CA ALA A 295 -3.22 4.07 1.06
C ALA A 295 -4.16 4.67 2.12
N SER A 296 -3.70 5.66 2.89
CA SER A 296 -4.51 6.36 3.89
C SER A 296 -4.55 7.88 3.70
N SER A 297 -5.69 8.46 4.09
CA SER A 297 -5.97 9.91 3.97
C SER A 297 -5.24 10.80 4.98
N ASP A 298 -4.15 10.29 5.55
CA ASP A 298 -3.16 10.99 6.38
C ASP A 298 -1.82 11.17 5.64
N GLY A 299 -1.76 10.81 4.36
CA GLY A 299 -0.55 10.95 3.53
C GLY A 299 0.44 9.79 3.67
N ARG A 300 -0.06 8.59 4.01
CA ARG A 300 0.75 7.37 4.10
C ARG A 300 0.32 6.33 3.07
N ILE A 301 1.32 5.64 2.53
CA ILE A 301 1.18 4.41 1.76
C ILE A 301 1.93 3.32 2.52
N ARG A 302 1.36 2.13 2.64
CA ARG A 302 2.06 0.94 3.14
C ARG A 302 2.12 -0.09 2.03
N ILE A 303 3.29 -0.69 1.82
CA ILE A 303 3.54 -1.71 0.80
C ILE A 303 4.12 -2.95 1.47
N TRP A 304 3.42 -4.06 1.32
CA TRP A 304 3.92 -5.39 1.68
C TRP A 304 4.41 -6.10 0.42
N ILE A 305 5.71 -6.35 0.34
CA ILE A 305 6.34 -6.96 -0.83
C ILE A 305 6.05 -8.45 -0.85
N GLY A 306 5.53 -8.96 -1.96
CA GLY A 306 5.25 -10.39 -2.12
C GLY A 306 6.52 -11.24 -2.10
N GLN A 307 6.44 -12.45 -1.56
CA GLN A 307 7.55 -13.42 -1.53
C GLN A 307 8.05 -13.82 -2.92
N LYS A 308 7.22 -13.63 -3.96
CA LYS A 308 7.54 -13.91 -5.36
C LYS A 308 7.39 -12.67 -6.24
N ALA A 309 7.32 -11.49 -5.65
CA ALA A 309 7.15 -10.23 -6.36
C ALA A 309 8.20 -10.09 -7.46
N SER A 310 7.74 -9.76 -8.66
CA SER A 310 8.61 -9.30 -9.73
C SER A 310 8.62 -7.77 -9.74
N LYS A 311 9.65 -7.15 -10.33
CA LYS A 311 9.69 -5.67 -10.43
C LYS A 311 8.44 -5.07 -11.08
N THR A 312 7.94 -5.70 -12.14
CA THR A 312 6.73 -5.25 -12.83
C THR A 312 5.49 -5.36 -11.95
N GLU A 313 5.38 -6.45 -11.20
CA GLU A 313 4.23 -6.67 -10.32
C GLU A 313 4.26 -5.71 -9.12
N LEU A 314 5.41 -5.60 -8.44
CA LEU A 314 5.61 -4.66 -7.35
C LEU A 314 5.33 -3.22 -7.80
N LYS A 315 5.81 -2.84 -8.99
CA LYS A 315 5.52 -1.52 -9.54
C LYS A 315 4.01 -1.32 -9.66
N ALA A 316 3.29 -2.21 -10.34
CA ALA A 316 1.87 -2.06 -10.50
C ALA A 316 1.08 -2.00 -9.17
N THR A 317 1.61 -2.57 -8.07
CA THR A 317 1.05 -2.40 -6.71
C THR A 317 1.40 -1.02 -6.12
N VAL A 318 2.66 -0.61 -6.15
CA VAL A 318 3.09 0.71 -5.65
C VAL A 318 2.33 1.84 -6.33
N GLU A 319 2.17 1.76 -7.66
CA GLU A 319 1.53 2.82 -8.43
C GLU A 319 0.01 2.88 -8.21
N HIS A 320 -0.61 1.73 -7.91
CA HIS A 320 -2.00 1.66 -7.49
C HIS A 320 -2.21 2.46 -6.20
N GLU A 321 -1.36 2.25 -5.18
CA GLU A 321 -1.47 3.01 -3.93
C GLU A 321 -1.14 4.50 -4.09
N VAL A 322 -0.19 4.85 -4.95
CA VAL A 322 0.09 6.26 -5.27
C VAL A 322 -1.12 6.92 -5.93
N ALA A 323 -1.84 6.23 -6.82
CA ALA A 323 -3.04 6.77 -7.44
C ALA A 323 -4.14 7.09 -6.41
N HIS A 324 -4.25 6.33 -5.31
CA HIS A 324 -5.13 6.69 -4.20
C HIS A 324 -4.74 8.01 -3.53
N MET A 325 -3.44 8.35 -3.42
CA MET A 325 -3.03 9.66 -2.89
C MET A 325 -3.54 10.82 -3.76
N PHE A 326 -3.59 10.65 -5.08
CA PHE A 326 -4.21 11.64 -5.97
C PHE A 326 -5.73 11.69 -5.78
N GLN A 327 -6.37 10.56 -5.48
CA GLN A 327 -7.78 10.55 -5.15
C GLN A 327 -8.09 11.28 -3.84
N PHE A 328 -7.13 11.34 -2.90
CA PHE A 328 -7.23 11.98 -1.58
C PHE A 328 -6.88 13.49 -1.54
N ALA A 329 -6.42 14.05 -2.66
CA ALA A 329 -5.85 15.40 -2.74
C ALA A 329 -6.79 16.52 -2.23
N TYR A 330 -6.31 17.57 -1.58
CA TYR A 330 -7.18 18.71 -1.23
C TYR A 330 -7.39 19.65 -2.41
N ARG A 331 -8.60 20.20 -2.56
CA ARG A 331 -8.91 21.24 -3.54
C ARG A 331 -9.70 22.38 -2.92
N SER A 332 -9.48 23.58 -3.44
CA SER A 332 -10.28 24.73 -3.09
C SER A 332 -11.49 24.87 -4.02
N ARG A 333 -12.71 24.85 -3.49
CA ARG A 333 -13.93 25.23 -4.22
C ARG A 333 -14.62 26.35 -3.46
N ASN A 334 -14.96 27.45 -4.13
CA ASN A 334 -15.60 28.64 -3.52
C ASN A 334 -14.85 29.29 -2.35
N GLY A 335 -13.55 29.04 -2.20
CA GLY A 335 -12.72 29.61 -1.13
C GLY A 335 -12.47 28.68 0.05
N ASP A 336 -13.09 27.50 0.07
CA ASP A 336 -12.90 26.47 1.10
C ASP A 336 -11.97 25.36 0.56
N SER A 337 -10.88 25.07 1.26
CA SER A 337 -9.99 23.94 0.97
C SER A 337 -10.55 22.67 1.61
N GLN A 338 -10.99 21.70 0.80
CA GLN A 338 -11.58 20.46 1.29
C GLN A 338 -10.99 19.25 0.59
N ARG A 339 -11.07 18.09 1.27
CA ARG A 339 -10.53 16.83 0.77
C ARG A 339 -11.29 16.46 -0.49
N HIS A 340 -10.58 16.22 -1.58
CA HIS A 340 -11.06 15.31 -2.60
C HIS A 340 -10.95 13.95 -1.95
N TYR A 341 -12.01 13.42 -1.36
CA TYR A 341 -12.05 12.02 -0.97
C TYR A 341 -13.26 11.47 -1.68
N GLY A 342 -13.11 10.33 -2.35
CA GLY A 342 -14.26 9.48 -2.59
C GLY A 342 -14.71 8.95 -1.24
N HIS A 343 -15.38 9.75 -0.41
CA HIS A 343 -16.08 9.16 0.71
C HIS A 343 -17.27 8.43 0.10
N PRO A 344 -17.49 7.18 0.51
CA PRO A 344 -18.64 6.41 0.09
C PRO A 344 -19.95 7.23 0.09
N PRO A 345 -20.87 6.88 -0.82
CA PRO A 345 -21.63 5.66 -0.62
C PRO A 345 -20.77 4.44 -0.95
N ASP A 346 -20.93 3.37 -0.17
CA ASP A 346 -20.13 2.14 -0.25
C ASP A 346 -20.14 1.48 -1.66
N THR A 347 -20.92 2.04 -2.56
CA THR A 347 -21.08 1.70 -3.97
C THR A 347 -20.02 2.30 -4.90
N ASN A 348 -19.14 3.19 -4.43
CA ASN A 348 -18.12 3.86 -5.28
C ASN A 348 -16.78 3.14 -5.37
N ASN A 349 -16.65 1.95 -4.77
CA ASN A 349 -15.41 1.17 -4.81
C ASN A 349 -14.93 0.91 -6.25
N TRP A 350 -15.85 0.83 -7.22
CA TRP A 350 -15.47 0.71 -8.62
C TRP A 350 -14.64 1.89 -9.13
N TRP A 351 -14.92 3.11 -8.68
CA TRP A 351 -14.16 4.29 -9.09
C TRP A 351 -12.83 4.31 -8.35
N ASN A 352 -12.86 4.17 -7.02
CA ASN A 352 -11.65 4.24 -6.20
C ASN A 352 -10.63 3.18 -6.64
N GLU A 353 -11.02 1.91 -6.65
CA GLU A 353 -10.14 0.80 -6.99
C GLU A 353 -9.89 0.68 -8.50
N GLY A 354 -10.92 0.94 -9.32
CA GLY A 354 -10.77 0.88 -10.77
C GLY A 354 -9.83 1.94 -11.31
N PHE A 355 -9.92 3.18 -10.81
CA PHE A 355 -9.01 4.27 -11.21
C PHE A 355 -7.58 3.97 -10.75
N ALA A 356 -7.41 3.52 -9.51
CA ALA A 356 -6.10 3.17 -8.97
C ALA A 356 -5.46 2.02 -9.74
N ASP A 357 -6.22 0.95 -10.03
CA ASP A 357 -5.70 -0.18 -10.80
C ASP A 357 -5.42 0.19 -12.26
N TYR A 358 -6.28 1.01 -12.88
CA TYR A 358 -6.08 1.47 -14.26
C TYR A 358 -4.80 2.29 -14.41
N TRP A 359 -4.66 3.35 -13.62
CA TRP A 359 -3.47 4.20 -13.70
C TRP A 359 -2.22 3.50 -13.18
N GLY A 360 -2.34 2.60 -12.22
CA GLY A 360 -1.23 1.74 -11.79
C GLY A 360 -0.70 0.85 -12.92
N VAL A 361 -1.59 0.28 -13.76
CA VAL A 361 -1.17 -0.48 -14.95
C VAL A 361 -0.61 0.42 -16.05
N GLU A 362 -1.26 1.54 -16.36
CA GLU A 362 -0.79 2.47 -17.41
C GLU A 362 0.57 3.10 -17.09
N SER A 363 0.79 3.47 -15.82
CA SER A 363 2.07 3.98 -15.36
C SER A 363 3.17 2.91 -15.44
N ALA A 364 2.85 1.65 -15.11
CA ALA A 364 3.82 0.55 -15.14
C ALA A 364 4.22 0.22 -16.58
N LYS A 365 3.24 0.25 -17.50
CA LYS A 365 3.46 0.15 -18.94
C LYS A 365 4.42 1.23 -19.44
N LYS A 366 4.19 2.49 -19.05
CA LYS A 366 4.99 3.64 -19.49
C LYS A 366 6.41 3.62 -18.92
N ASN A 367 6.59 3.33 -17.63
CA ASN A 367 7.92 3.32 -17.01
C ASN A 367 8.80 2.19 -17.55
N TYR A 368 8.26 0.98 -17.58
CA TYR A 368 9.03 -0.23 -17.91
C TYR A 368 8.92 -0.63 -19.38
N ASN A 369 8.27 0.20 -20.20
CA ASN A 369 8.02 -0.05 -21.62
C ASN A 369 7.42 -1.45 -21.83
N LYS A 370 6.32 -1.70 -21.13
CA LYS A 370 5.60 -2.99 -21.10
C LYS A 370 4.26 -2.88 -21.80
N THR A 371 3.79 -4.00 -22.35
CA THR A 371 2.40 -4.13 -22.80
C THR A 371 1.48 -4.42 -21.62
N THR A 372 0.18 -4.18 -21.80
CA THR A 372 -0.85 -4.52 -20.81
C THR A 372 -0.82 -6.01 -20.47
N GLU A 373 -0.66 -6.88 -21.48
CA GLU A 373 -0.47 -8.32 -21.32
C GLU A 373 0.74 -8.67 -20.45
N GLU A 374 1.89 -8.00 -20.63
CA GLU A 374 3.07 -8.28 -19.81
C GLU A 374 2.86 -7.90 -18.33
N VAL A 375 2.16 -6.81 -18.04
CA VAL A 375 1.85 -6.41 -16.66
C VAL A 375 0.89 -7.41 -16.00
N HIS A 376 -0.20 -7.78 -16.66
CA HIS A 376 -1.14 -8.76 -16.10
C HIS A 376 -0.54 -10.17 -15.99
N LYS A 377 0.37 -10.58 -16.89
CA LYS A 377 1.12 -11.84 -16.71
C LYS A 377 2.03 -11.81 -15.48
N ALA A 378 2.64 -10.67 -15.18
CA ALA A 378 3.47 -10.53 -13.99
C ALA A 378 2.62 -10.69 -12.71
N ARG A 379 1.43 -10.07 -12.65
CA ARG A 379 0.47 -10.24 -11.55
C ARG A 379 -0.10 -11.66 -11.48
N GLN A 380 -0.38 -12.29 -12.62
CA GLN A 380 -0.82 -13.68 -12.67
C GLN A 380 0.23 -14.64 -12.08
N ALA A 381 1.52 -14.41 -12.37
CA ALA A 381 2.60 -15.27 -11.89
C ALA A 381 2.74 -15.29 -10.35
N THR A 382 2.27 -14.24 -9.67
CA THR A 382 2.26 -14.14 -8.20
C THR A 382 0.90 -14.49 -7.58
N GLY A 383 -0.14 -14.70 -8.40
CA GLY A 383 -1.51 -14.93 -7.96
C GLY A 383 -2.26 -13.67 -7.52
N GLY A 384 -1.81 -12.50 -7.97
CA GLY A 384 -2.46 -11.21 -7.72
C GLY A 384 -3.61 -10.92 -8.69
N SER A 385 -4.23 -9.74 -8.53
CA SER A 385 -5.34 -9.25 -9.35
C SER A 385 -4.94 -9.14 -10.83
N ASN A 386 -5.49 -10.01 -11.68
CA ASN A 386 -5.11 -10.11 -13.09
C ASN A 386 -6.30 -10.50 -13.97
N TRP A 387 -6.33 -10.01 -15.20
CA TRP A 387 -7.47 -10.25 -16.09
C TRP A 387 -7.55 -11.68 -16.65
N TYR A 388 -6.51 -12.52 -16.53
CA TYR A 388 -6.52 -13.86 -17.14
C TYR A 388 -7.29 -14.86 -16.30
N ASP A 389 -7.31 -14.61 -14.98
CA ASP A 389 -7.98 -15.46 -14.01
C ASP A 389 -9.27 -14.81 -13.48
N HIS A 390 -9.41 -13.49 -13.64
CA HIS A 390 -10.47 -12.70 -13.00
C HIS A 390 -11.18 -11.74 -13.95
N GLY A 391 -12.42 -11.40 -13.60
CA GLY A 391 -13.24 -10.39 -14.28
C GLY A 391 -13.91 -10.88 -15.56
N HIS A 392 -13.95 -12.20 -15.80
CA HIS A 392 -14.62 -12.80 -16.97
C HIS A 392 -16.14 -12.82 -16.87
N ASP A 393 -16.67 -12.89 -15.65
CA ASP A 393 -18.10 -13.03 -15.41
C ASP A 393 -18.79 -11.66 -15.41
N THR A 394 -19.56 -11.37 -16.46
CA THR A 394 -20.30 -10.11 -16.61
C THR A 394 -21.40 -9.93 -15.56
N ASN A 395 -21.79 -10.98 -14.85
CA ASN A 395 -22.75 -10.90 -13.76
C ASN A 395 -22.10 -10.48 -12.42
N THR A 396 -20.78 -10.25 -12.41
CA THR A 396 -20.11 -9.58 -11.29
C THR A 396 -20.46 -8.09 -11.31
N THR A 397 -21.11 -7.60 -10.26
CA THR A 397 -21.42 -6.17 -10.11
C THR A 397 -20.33 -5.46 -9.29
N ILE A 398 -19.94 -4.29 -9.78
CA ILE A 398 -19.00 -3.36 -9.13
C ILE A 398 -19.70 -2.14 -8.52
N PHE A 399 -20.99 -1.93 -8.83
CA PHE A 399 -21.80 -0.76 -8.44
C PHE A 399 -22.61 -0.97 -7.16
N THR A 400 -22.30 -2.04 -6.42
CA THR A 400 -22.88 -2.33 -5.10
C THR A 400 -21.78 -2.32 -4.06
N ASN A 401 -22.12 -2.34 -2.77
CA ASN A 401 -21.10 -2.44 -1.73
C ASN A 401 -20.28 -3.73 -1.90
N TRP A 402 -18.96 -3.60 -1.95
CA TRP A 402 -18.07 -4.75 -1.97
C TRP A 402 -17.95 -5.25 -0.53
N SER A 403 -18.75 -6.26 -0.15
CA SER A 403 -18.59 -6.98 1.12
C SER A 403 -17.11 -7.24 1.43
N ALA A 404 -16.72 -7.21 2.72
CA ALA A 404 -15.34 -7.22 3.24
C ALA A 404 -14.36 -8.30 2.71
N GLU A 405 -14.83 -9.26 1.92
CA GLU A 405 -13.97 -10.09 1.06
C GLU A 405 -14.22 -9.73 -0.43
N PRO A 406 -13.71 -8.60 -0.94
CA PRO A 406 -13.74 -8.33 -2.37
C PRO A 406 -12.84 -9.36 -3.08
N GLY A 407 -13.44 -10.24 -3.87
CA GLY A 407 -12.68 -11.08 -4.79
C GLY A 407 -12.02 -10.23 -5.89
N TRP A 408 -10.86 -10.65 -6.37
CA TRP A 408 -10.12 -10.04 -7.50
C TRP A 408 -10.97 -9.81 -8.76
N ASP A 409 -12.08 -10.54 -8.92
CA ASP A 409 -13.06 -10.29 -9.98
C ASP A 409 -13.61 -8.86 -9.96
N ARG A 410 -13.92 -8.29 -8.80
CA ARG A 410 -14.48 -6.93 -8.72
C ARG A 410 -13.47 -5.87 -9.10
N TYR A 411 -12.23 -6.00 -8.60
CA TYR A 411 -11.10 -5.15 -9.00
C TYR A 411 -10.89 -5.18 -10.51
N GLN A 412 -10.86 -6.38 -11.10
CA GLN A 412 -10.63 -6.51 -12.54
C GLN A 412 -11.80 -6.01 -13.40
N VAL A 413 -13.05 -6.16 -12.96
CA VAL A 413 -14.20 -5.56 -13.66
C VAL A 413 -14.17 -4.03 -13.53
N ALA A 414 -13.76 -3.48 -12.39
CA ALA A 414 -13.60 -2.04 -12.19
C ALA A 414 -12.47 -1.44 -13.05
N TYR A 415 -11.31 -2.11 -13.10
CA TYR A 415 -10.22 -1.78 -14.02
C TYR A 415 -10.70 -1.75 -15.49
N GLN A 416 -11.43 -2.79 -15.90
CA GLN A 416 -11.97 -2.88 -17.27
C GLN A 416 -13.01 -1.78 -17.54
N PHE A 417 -13.81 -1.39 -16.55
CA PHE A 417 -14.75 -0.28 -16.69
C PHE A 417 -14.02 1.05 -16.89
N MET A 418 -12.95 1.32 -16.13
CA MET A 418 -12.12 2.51 -16.35
C MET A 418 -11.42 2.49 -17.70
N LYS A 419 -10.91 1.33 -18.13
CA LYS A 419 -10.34 1.15 -19.48
C LYS A 419 -11.36 1.47 -20.58
N PHE A 420 -12.59 0.98 -20.45
CA PHE A 420 -13.70 1.31 -21.35
C PHE A 420 -13.95 2.82 -21.40
N LEU A 421 -14.04 3.49 -20.25
CA LEU A 421 -14.27 4.93 -20.22
C LEU A 421 -13.16 5.71 -20.95
N MET A 422 -11.91 5.26 -20.78
CA MET A 422 -10.75 5.86 -21.43
C MET A 422 -10.72 5.63 -22.94
N GLU A 423 -11.07 4.43 -23.41
CA GLU A 423 -11.09 4.12 -24.85
C GLU A 423 -12.25 4.80 -25.56
N GLU A 424 -13.45 4.76 -24.97
CA GLU A 424 -14.68 5.17 -25.65
C GLU A 424 -14.98 6.66 -25.51
N TYR A 425 -14.62 7.26 -24.38
CA TYR A 425 -14.86 8.68 -24.12
C TYR A 425 -13.58 9.52 -24.03
N GLY A 426 -12.40 8.90 -23.91
CA GLY A 426 -11.12 9.60 -23.88
C GLY A 426 -10.76 10.22 -22.52
N GLU A 427 -9.47 10.51 -22.37
CA GLU A 427 -8.85 11.07 -21.15
C GLU A 427 -9.50 12.36 -20.67
N GLU A 428 -9.91 13.26 -21.58
CA GLU A 428 -10.54 14.54 -21.22
C GLU A 428 -11.82 14.34 -20.40
N ASN A 429 -12.65 13.36 -20.79
CA ASN A 429 -13.88 13.06 -20.07
C ASN A 429 -13.61 12.37 -18.74
N VAL A 430 -12.65 11.43 -18.68
CA VAL A 430 -12.28 10.77 -17.42
C VAL A 430 -11.69 11.76 -16.42
N SER A 431 -10.87 12.70 -16.89
CA SER A 431 -10.34 13.79 -16.08
C SER A 431 -11.44 14.75 -15.61
N ALA A 432 -12.42 15.05 -16.47
CA ALA A 432 -13.59 15.85 -16.09
C ALA A 432 -14.45 15.16 -15.01
N ILE A 433 -14.69 13.85 -15.11
CA ILE A 433 -15.36 13.06 -14.08
C ILE A 433 -14.60 13.15 -12.76
N TYR A 434 -13.28 12.86 -12.81
CA TYR A 434 -12.42 12.97 -11.64
C TYR A 434 -12.51 14.37 -11.00
N HIS A 435 -12.53 15.45 -11.78
CA HIS A 435 -12.65 16.82 -11.27
C HIS A 435 -14.05 17.22 -10.78
N ALA A 436 -15.10 16.52 -11.22
CA ALA A 436 -16.48 16.77 -10.80
C ALA A 436 -16.80 16.10 -9.47
N ILE A 437 -16.13 15.00 -9.13
CA ILE A 437 -16.27 14.31 -7.85
C ILE A 437 -15.91 15.27 -6.71
N TRP A 438 -16.78 15.35 -5.71
CA TRP A 438 -16.62 16.28 -4.60
C TRP A 438 -17.17 15.69 -3.30
N TYR A 439 -16.42 15.88 -2.22
CA TYR A 439 -16.86 15.49 -0.89
C TYR A 439 -16.47 16.53 0.15
N ASP A 440 -17.43 16.96 0.94
CA ASP A 440 -17.27 17.95 2.01
C ASP A 440 -17.44 17.29 3.39
N THR A 441 -18.66 16.85 3.68
CA THR A 441 -19.02 16.10 4.90
C THR A 441 -20.11 15.09 4.57
N PRO A 442 -20.35 14.05 5.40
CA PRO A 442 -21.36 13.03 5.10
C PRO A 442 -22.78 13.57 4.88
N ALA A 443 -23.08 14.76 5.43
CA ALA A 443 -24.39 15.40 5.35
C ALA A 443 -24.45 16.55 4.34
N SER A 444 -23.34 16.86 3.64
CA SER A 444 -23.30 17.99 2.70
C SER A 444 -24.12 17.68 1.46
N ALA A 445 -24.97 18.63 1.06
CA ALA A 445 -25.75 18.54 -0.17
C ALA A 445 -24.91 18.86 -1.43
N ASP A 446 -23.69 19.36 -1.24
CA ASP A 446 -22.77 19.70 -2.32
C ASP A 446 -21.86 18.50 -2.71
N ASN A 447 -21.99 17.37 -2.02
CA ASN A 447 -21.29 16.14 -2.37
C ASN A 447 -21.74 15.66 -3.75
N VAL A 448 -20.78 15.28 -4.59
CA VAL A 448 -21.00 14.70 -5.91
C VAL A 448 -20.23 13.39 -5.95
N ASP A 449 -20.96 12.29 -6.11
CA ASP A 449 -20.36 10.96 -6.15
C ASP A 449 -19.87 10.58 -7.57
N ALA A 450 -19.13 9.47 -7.67
CA ALA A 450 -18.55 9.06 -8.95
C ALA A 450 -19.61 8.70 -10.01
N ARG A 451 -20.79 8.20 -9.60
CA ARG A 451 -21.88 7.91 -10.54
C ARG A 451 -22.49 9.22 -11.05
N GLU A 452 -22.81 10.15 -10.16
CA GLU A 452 -23.38 11.45 -10.53
C GLU A 452 -22.43 12.23 -11.45
N ALA A 453 -21.14 12.29 -11.09
CA ALA A 453 -20.11 12.92 -11.91
C ALA A 453 -20.01 12.28 -13.31
N LEU A 454 -20.09 10.94 -13.39
CA LEU A 454 -20.08 10.20 -14.64
C LEU A 454 -21.30 10.52 -15.51
N GLU A 455 -22.51 10.43 -14.94
CA GLU A 455 -23.76 10.68 -15.66
C GLU A 455 -23.85 12.14 -16.16
N GLU A 456 -23.43 13.10 -15.32
CA GLU A 456 -23.40 14.53 -15.68
C GLU A 456 -22.39 14.80 -16.80
N THR A 457 -21.16 14.28 -16.67
CA THR A 457 -20.08 14.54 -17.63
C THR A 457 -20.41 13.95 -19.00
N LEU A 458 -20.92 12.73 -19.04
CA LEU A 458 -21.25 12.04 -20.29
C LEU A 458 -22.65 12.39 -20.82
N ASN A 459 -23.48 13.06 -20.02
CA ASN A 459 -24.88 13.35 -20.30
C ASN A 459 -25.63 12.08 -20.75
N LYS A 460 -25.46 11.01 -19.98
CA LYS A 460 -26.03 9.67 -20.15
C LYS A 460 -26.41 9.11 -18.79
N THR A 461 -27.44 8.28 -18.75
CA THR A 461 -27.77 7.50 -17.55
C THR A 461 -26.76 6.37 -17.36
N LEU A 462 -26.57 5.89 -16.12
CA LEU A 462 -25.69 4.75 -15.85
C LEU A 462 -26.12 3.50 -16.63
N ASP A 463 -27.42 3.26 -16.78
CA ASP A 463 -27.94 2.12 -17.56
C ASP A 463 -27.54 2.19 -19.05
N GLU A 464 -27.52 3.38 -19.65
CA GLU A 464 -27.02 3.57 -21.03
C GLU A 464 -25.51 3.32 -21.11
N ILE A 465 -24.75 3.79 -20.13
CA ILE A 465 -23.30 3.58 -20.07
C ILE A 465 -22.97 2.10 -19.85
N LEU A 466 -23.74 1.38 -19.03
CA LEU A 466 -23.60 -0.06 -18.83
C LEU A 466 -23.89 -0.85 -20.10
N ALA A 467 -24.87 -0.41 -20.90
CA ALA A 467 -25.15 -1.01 -22.21
C ALA A 467 -23.94 -0.92 -23.15
N GLU A 468 -23.30 0.25 -23.20
CA GLU A 468 -22.08 0.46 -23.99
C GLU A 468 -20.90 -0.33 -23.43
N PHE A 469 -20.70 -0.33 -22.10
CA PHE A 469 -19.63 -1.10 -21.45
C PHE A 469 -19.73 -2.60 -21.72
N TYR A 470 -20.90 -3.21 -21.51
CA TYR A 470 -21.05 -4.65 -21.72
C TYR A 470 -21.00 -5.02 -23.20
N LEU A 471 -21.42 -4.14 -24.10
CA LEU A 471 -21.20 -4.32 -25.54
C LEU A 471 -19.70 -4.31 -25.86
N TRP A 472 -18.95 -3.31 -25.38
CA TRP A 472 -17.50 -3.20 -25.54
C TRP A 472 -16.79 -4.45 -25.01
N LYS A 473 -17.15 -4.90 -23.80
CA LYS A 473 -16.55 -6.05 -23.12
C LYS A 473 -16.80 -7.39 -23.84
N VAL A 474 -17.93 -7.54 -24.53
CA VAL A 474 -18.34 -8.79 -25.19
C VAL A 474 -17.95 -8.83 -26.66
N VAL A 475 -18.02 -7.69 -27.36
CA VAL A 475 -17.93 -7.61 -28.83
C VAL A 475 -16.73 -6.80 -29.30
N ASP A 476 -16.59 -5.57 -28.81
CA ASP A 476 -15.66 -4.58 -29.37
C ASP A 476 -14.28 -4.57 -28.70
N ARG A 477 -13.87 -5.71 -28.13
CA ARG A 477 -12.53 -5.91 -27.57
C ARG A 477 -11.47 -5.59 -28.64
N GLU A 478 -10.80 -4.44 -28.55
CA GLU A 478 -9.68 -4.14 -29.44
C GLU A 478 -8.58 -5.22 -29.28
N ASP A 479 -8.19 -5.82 -30.40
CA ASP A 479 -6.98 -6.64 -30.63
C ASP A 479 -6.46 -7.54 -29.47
N GLY A 480 -7.35 -8.16 -28.70
CA GLY A 480 -6.97 -9.17 -27.69
C GLY A 480 -6.46 -8.59 -26.37
N ASP A 481 -6.68 -7.30 -26.13
CA ASP A 481 -6.26 -6.59 -24.91
C ASP A 481 -7.28 -6.72 -23.76
N ILE A 482 -8.29 -7.58 -23.85
CA ILE A 482 -9.10 -8.02 -22.69
C ILE A 482 -9.54 -9.49 -22.89
N PRO A 483 -9.80 -10.24 -21.79
CA PRO A 483 -10.18 -11.65 -21.87
C PRO A 483 -11.59 -11.85 -22.44
N GLU A 484 -11.86 -13.05 -22.98
CA GLU A 484 -13.22 -13.39 -23.39
C GLU A 484 -14.17 -13.43 -22.19
N SER A 485 -15.31 -12.75 -22.33
CA SER A 485 -16.40 -12.76 -21.36
C SER A 485 -17.09 -14.13 -21.32
N LYS A 486 -17.50 -14.55 -20.12
CA LYS A 486 -18.22 -15.81 -19.90
C LYS A 486 -19.58 -15.80 -20.59
N ILE A 487 -19.82 -16.80 -21.44
CA ILE A 487 -21.16 -17.12 -21.93
C ILE A 487 -21.90 -17.89 -20.84
N HIS A 488 -23.01 -17.34 -20.35
CA HIS A 488 -23.79 -17.90 -19.25
C HIS A 488 -24.67 -19.04 -19.72
N PHE A 489 -25.27 -18.87 -20.91
CA PHE A 489 -26.17 -19.83 -21.52
C PHE A 489 -25.82 -20.02 -22.99
N ASN A 490 -25.71 -21.28 -23.41
CA ASN A 490 -25.53 -21.64 -24.81
C ASN A 490 -26.72 -22.50 -25.25
N ILE A 491 -27.55 -21.93 -26.10
CA ILE A 491 -28.84 -22.46 -26.52
C ILE A 491 -28.73 -22.85 -27.99
N THR A 492 -29.25 -24.02 -28.36
CA THR A 492 -29.39 -24.41 -29.76
C THR A 492 -30.85 -24.64 -30.06
N ILE A 493 -31.40 -23.81 -30.96
CA ILE A 493 -32.75 -23.97 -31.49
C ILE A 493 -32.65 -24.63 -32.86
N SER A 494 -33.30 -25.77 -33.02
CA SER A 494 -33.30 -26.58 -34.24
C SER A 494 -34.66 -27.25 -34.44
N ASP A 495 -34.85 -27.91 -35.58
CA ASP A 495 -36.09 -28.62 -35.86
C ASP A 495 -36.36 -29.76 -34.83
N ASP A 496 -35.30 -30.33 -34.25
CA ASP A 496 -35.39 -31.36 -33.19
C ASP A 496 -35.48 -30.78 -31.77
N ASN A 497 -35.10 -29.50 -31.59
CA ASN A 497 -35.21 -28.77 -30.33
C ASN A 497 -35.82 -27.39 -30.59
N PRO A 498 -37.15 -27.32 -30.82
CA PRO A 498 -37.77 -26.13 -31.38
C PRO A 498 -37.98 -25.02 -30.36
N SER A 499 -37.71 -25.24 -29.06
CA SER A 499 -37.94 -24.20 -28.04
C SER A 499 -37.07 -24.38 -26.81
N GLU A 500 -36.62 -23.27 -26.22
CA GLU A 500 -35.94 -23.20 -24.93
C GLU A 500 -36.57 -22.08 -24.08
N SER A 501 -36.65 -22.29 -22.76
CA SER A 501 -37.07 -21.25 -21.83
C SER A 501 -36.22 -21.29 -20.57
N ILE A 502 -35.71 -20.12 -20.19
CA ILE A 502 -34.76 -19.97 -19.09
C ILE A 502 -35.26 -18.85 -18.18
N ASN A 503 -35.34 -19.13 -16.88
CA ASN A 503 -35.56 -18.09 -15.87
C ASN A 503 -34.20 -17.65 -15.33
N GLU A 504 -33.93 -16.35 -15.37
CA GLU A 504 -32.61 -15.80 -15.20
C GLU A 504 -32.60 -14.68 -14.19
N SER A 505 -31.53 -14.60 -13.43
CA SER A 505 -31.31 -13.50 -12.50
C SER A 505 -29.89 -12.99 -12.67
N ALA A 506 -29.78 -11.67 -12.72
CA ALA A 506 -28.53 -10.96 -12.64
C ALA A 506 -28.45 -10.20 -11.33
N TRP A 507 -27.23 -9.96 -10.86
CA TRP A 507 -27.01 -8.95 -9.85
C TRP A 507 -27.37 -7.57 -10.42
N THR A 508 -27.80 -6.66 -9.56
CA THR A 508 -28.04 -5.25 -9.87
C THR A 508 -26.80 -4.61 -10.50
N GLY A 509 -26.94 -3.99 -11.67
CA GLY A 509 -25.83 -3.48 -12.48
C GLY A 509 -24.95 -4.55 -13.14
N GLY A 510 -25.35 -5.83 -13.08
CA GLY A 510 -24.69 -6.95 -13.75
C GLY A 510 -25.36 -7.35 -15.07
N ALA A 511 -24.70 -8.22 -15.85
CA ALA A 511 -25.23 -8.71 -17.12
C ALA A 511 -25.12 -10.22 -17.32
N ILE A 512 -26.12 -10.79 -18.01
CA ILE A 512 -26.15 -12.17 -18.48
C ILE A 512 -25.93 -12.21 -19.99
N VAL A 513 -24.93 -12.97 -20.42
CA VAL A 513 -24.60 -13.18 -21.84
C VAL A 513 -25.11 -14.54 -22.31
N GLN A 514 -25.94 -14.53 -23.33
CA GLN A 514 -26.47 -15.73 -23.97
C GLN A 514 -25.99 -15.86 -25.39
N ARG A 515 -25.69 -17.09 -25.80
CA ARG A 515 -25.43 -17.46 -27.18
C ARG A 515 -26.55 -18.37 -27.65
N ILE A 516 -27.16 -18.03 -28.78
CA ILE A 516 -28.20 -18.81 -29.43
C ILE A 516 -27.69 -19.21 -30.80
N ILE A 517 -27.58 -20.52 -31.03
CA ILE A 517 -27.23 -21.09 -32.32
C ILE A 517 -28.53 -21.49 -33.02
N THR A 518 -28.72 -20.98 -34.23
CA THR A 518 -29.95 -21.15 -35.00
C THR A 518 -29.73 -22.18 -36.11
N ASN A 519 -30.17 -23.42 -35.86
CA ASN A 519 -29.93 -24.59 -36.72
C ASN A 519 -31.25 -25.22 -37.19
N GLY A 520 -32.15 -24.41 -37.75
CA GLY A 520 -33.49 -24.85 -38.12
C GLY A 520 -33.96 -24.33 -39.46
N SER A 521 -35.09 -24.87 -39.93
CA SER A 521 -35.72 -24.47 -41.19
C SER A 521 -36.83 -23.43 -41.02
N HIS A 522 -37.21 -23.13 -39.78
CA HIS A 522 -38.30 -22.21 -39.42
C HIS A 522 -37.78 -20.93 -38.75
N PRO A 523 -38.43 -19.76 -38.98
CA PRO A 523 -38.14 -18.52 -38.25
C PRO A 523 -38.07 -18.73 -36.75
N ILE A 524 -37.14 -18.05 -36.08
CA ILE A 524 -37.00 -18.12 -34.62
C ILE A 524 -37.56 -16.85 -34.02
N GLN A 525 -38.49 -17.01 -33.09
CA GLN A 525 -39.00 -15.92 -32.29
C GLN A 525 -38.30 -15.91 -30.94
N ILE A 526 -37.82 -14.73 -30.55
CA ILE A 526 -37.25 -14.47 -29.22
C ILE A 526 -38.23 -13.57 -28.47
N ARG A 527 -38.59 -13.97 -27.27
CA ARG A 527 -39.48 -13.23 -26.37
C ARG A 527 -38.86 -13.13 -24.99
N PHE A 528 -39.15 -12.03 -24.33
CA PHE A 528 -38.83 -11.81 -22.93
C PHE A 528 -40.14 -11.62 -22.16
N GLY A 529 -40.18 -12.12 -20.93
CA GLY A 529 -41.31 -11.98 -20.03
C GLY A 529 -40.85 -11.85 -18.59
N GLY A 530 -41.78 -11.69 -17.66
CA GLY A 530 -41.45 -11.33 -16.27
C GLY A 530 -41.35 -9.82 -16.10
N ASP A 531 -40.53 -9.37 -15.14
CA ASP A 531 -40.29 -7.95 -14.91
C ASP A 531 -39.23 -7.44 -15.89
N THR A 532 -39.70 -6.81 -16.97
CA THR A 532 -38.87 -6.29 -18.06
C THR A 532 -38.59 -4.79 -17.93
N GLU A 533 -39.19 -4.10 -16.95
CA GLU A 533 -39.07 -2.64 -16.82
C GLU A 533 -37.65 -2.21 -16.40
N ASN A 534 -36.96 -3.06 -15.62
CA ASN A 534 -35.64 -2.77 -15.06
C ASN A 534 -34.48 -3.46 -15.80
N TRP A 535 -34.69 -3.83 -17.05
CA TRP A 535 -33.71 -4.55 -17.84
C TRP A 535 -33.54 -3.92 -19.22
N THR A 536 -32.32 -3.99 -19.74
CA THR A 536 -31.97 -3.62 -21.12
C THR A 536 -31.36 -4.81 -21.83
N ALA A 537 -31.66 -5.01 -23.11
CA ALA A 537 -31.00 -6.03 -23.94
C ALA A 537 -30.25 -5.43 -25.12
N VAL A 538 -28.99 -5.84 -25.25
CA VAL A 538 -28.20 -5.63 -26.46
C VAL A 538 -28.18 -6.95 -27.23
N VAL A 539 -28.63 -6.91 -28.49
CA VAL A 539 -28.73 -8.08 -29.36
C VAL A 539 -27.75 -7.93 -30.51
N ILE A 540 -26.91 -8.95 -30.69
CA ILE A 540 -25.87 -9.01 -31.69
C ILE A 540 -26.19 -10.18 -32.62
N LEU A 541 -26.43 -9.87 -33.88
CA LEU A 541 -26.76 -10.85 -34.91
C LEU A 541 -25.51 -11.16 -35.73
N LYS A 542 -25.10 -12.43 -35.77
CA LYS A 542 -24.05 -12.91 -36.67
C LYS A 542 -24.70 -13.52 -37.91
N LEU A 543 -24.52 -12.83 -39.04
CA LEU A 543 -25.12 -13.22 -40.30
C LEU A 543 -24.34 -14.37 -40.95
N VAL A 544 -25.02 -15.19 -41.75
CA VAL A 544 -24.44 -16.34 -42.48
C VAL A 544 -23.30 -15.89 -43.44
N GLY A 545 -23.25 -14.62 -43.80
CA GLY A 545 -22.19 -13.99 -44.61
C GLY A 545 -20.96 -13.47 -43.84
N GLY A 546 -20.94 -13.60 -42.50
CA GLY A 546 -19.85 -13.12 -41.63
C GLY A 546 -19.98 -11.66 -41.18
N GLU A 547 -20.96 -10.92 -41.69
CA GLU A 547 -21.31 -9.59 -41.17
C GLU A 547 -21.94 -9.70 -39.77
N THR A 548 -21.66 -8.71 -38.92
CA THR A 548 -22.24 -8.58 -37.57
C THR A 548 -23.08 -7.32 -37.51
N VAL A 549 -24.30 -7.43 -36.97
CA VAL A 549 -25.22 -6.31 -36.78
C VAL A 549 -25.59 -6.23 -35.31
N ASN A 550 -25.42 -5.06 -34.71
CA ASN A 550 -25.74 -4.80 -33.30
C ASN A 550 -27.01 -3.95 -33.23
N MET A 551 -27.92 -4.30 -32.32
CA MET A 551 -29.13 -3.53 -32.04
C MET A 551 -29.44 -3.54 -30.54
N THR A 552 -29.79 -2.39 -29.99
CA THR A 552 -30.29 -2.27 -28.61
C THR A 552 -31.81 -2.29 -28.63
N LEU A 553 -32.42 -3.11 -27.79
CA LEU A 553 -33.85 -3.34 -27.75
C LEU A 553 -34.41 -3.19 -26.34
N GLY A 554 -35.60 -2.61 -26.24
CA GLY A 554 -36.42 -2.74 -25.05
C GLY A 554 -36.97 -4.16 -24.95
N LEU A 555 -36.92 -4.77 -23.77
CA LEU A 555 -37.29 -6.18 -23.56
C LEU A 555 -38.80 -6.47 -23.70
N ASN A 556 -39.62 -5.45 -23.95
CA ASN A 556 -41.03 -5.60 -24.28
C ASN A 556 -41.26 -5.99 -25.75
N GLU A 557 -40.20 -6.02 -26.56
CA GLU A 557 -40.26 -6.32 -27.99
C GLU A 557 -39.90 -7.79 -28.26
N SER A 558 -40.57 -8.41 -29.23
CA SER A 558 -40.19 -9.74 -29.73
C SER A 558 -39.37 -9.61 -31.00
N ILE A 559 -38.33 -10.43 -31.12
CA ILE A 559 -37.46 -10.44 -32.29
C ILE A 559 -37.82 -11.65 -33.14
N MET A 560 -38.01 -11.42 -34.44
CA MET A 560 -38.17 -12.48 -35.43
C MET A 560 -36.90 -12.59 -36.24
N LEU A 561 -36.31 -13.79 -36.26
CA LEU A 561 -35.05 -14.07 -36.93
C LEU A 561 -35.23 -15.11 -38.03
N SER A 562 -34.68 -14.83 -39.20
CA SER A 562 -34.61 -15.80 -40.28
C SER A 562 -33.36 -16.69 -40.14
N PRO A 563 -33.49 -18.03 -40.04
CA PRO A 563 -32.33 -18.94 -39.91
C PRO A 563 -31.48 -19.00 -41.18
N THR A 564 -32.00 -18.52 -42.31
CA THR A 564 -31.24 -18.42 -43.56
C THR A 564 -30.34 -17.19 -43.61
N GLU A 565 -30.54 -16.24 -42.70
CA GLU A 565 -29.81 -14.97 -42.66
C GLU A 565 -28.92 -14.87 -41.42
N VAL A 566 -29.36 -15.42 -40.28
CA VAL A 566 -28.66 -15.43 -39.00
C VAL A 566 -28.32 -16.87 -38.62
N HIS A 567 -27.09 -17.12 -38.18
CA HIS A 567 -26.67 -18.45 -37.67
C HIS A 567 -26.33 -18.45 -36.17
N GLU A 568 -25.98 -17.29 -35.62
CA GLU A 568 -25.72 -17.10 -34.20
C GLU A 568 -26.27 -15.75 -33.75
N VAL A 569 -26.84 -15.72 -32.55
CA VAL A 569 -27.28 -14.52 -31.86
C VAL A 569 -26.58 -14.48 -30.52
N LEU A 570 -26.00 -13.34 -30.16
CA LEU A 570 -25.61 -13.04 -28.79
C LEU A 570 -26.60 -12.06 -28.19
N ILE A 571 -27.06 -12.32 -26.97
CA ILE A 571 -27.92 -11.42 -26.22
C ILE A 571 -27.23 -11.10 -24.90
N ILE A 572 -27.01 -9.82 -24.66
CA ILE A 572 -26.48 -9.29 -23.41
C ILE A 572 -27.65 -8.65 -22.69
N LYS A 573 -28.09 -9.26 -21.59
CA LYS A 573 -29.19 -8.75 -20.76
C LYS A 573 -28.61 -8.11 -19.53
N ILE A 574 -28.88 -6.82 -19.38
CA ILE A 574 -28.26 -5.95 -18.37
C ILE A 574 -29.36 -5.55 -17.41
N ARG A 575 -29.10 -5.74 -16.13
CA ARG A 575 -30.01 -5.35 -15.07
C ARG A 575 -29.68 -3.95 -14.58
N SER A 576 -30.71 -3.11 -14.46
CA SER A 576 -30.57 -1.75 -13.94
C SER A 576 -29.94 -1.75 -12.54
N VAL A 577 -29.24 -0.66 -12.23
CA VAL A 577 -28.50 -0.50 -10.96
C VAL A 577 -29.40 -0.07 -9.80
N ASP A 578 -30.62 0.36 -10.08
CA ASP A 578 -31.55 0.91 -9.09
C ASP A 578 -32.64 -0.09 -8.64
N ASP A 579 -32.56 -1.35 -9.08
CA ASP A 579 -33.60 -2.37 -8.84
C ASP A 579 -33.16 -3.55 -7.95
N THR A 580 -34.12 -4.07 -7.18
CA THR A 580 -34.01 -5.27 -6.31
C THR A 580 -35.01 -6.37 -6.67
N GLY A 581 -35.77 -6.21 -7.77
CA GLY A 581 -36.84 -7.09 -8.25
C GLY A 581 -36.45 -8.53 -8.64
N GLU A 582 -37.41 -9.23 -9.26
CA GLU A 582 -37.30 -10.65 -9.62
C GLU A 582 -36.54 -10.87 -10.95
N GLY A 583 -36.28 -12.13 -11.28
CA GLY A 583 -35.61 -12.52 -12.53
C GLY A 583 -36.43 -12.26 -13.79
N ILE A 584 -35.74 -12.28 -14.93
CA ILE A 584 -36.36 -12.19 -16.26
C ILE A 584 -36.56 -13.58 -16.87
N LEU A 585 -37.71 -13.80 -17.51
CA LEU A 585 -37.97 -15.00 -18.28
C LEU A 585 -37.54 -14.78 -19.73
N PHE A 586 -36.63 -15.63 -20.20
CA PHE A 586 -36.25 -15.72 -21.60
C PHE A 586 -36.96 -16.90 -22.29
N GLN A 587 -37.41 -16.69 -23.53
CA GLN A 587 -37.97 -17.73 -24.38
C GLN A 587 -37.47 -17.57 -25.81
N ALA A 588 -36.96 -18.65 -26.40
CA ALA A 588 -36.65 -18.71 -27.82
C ALA A 588 -37.31 -19.95 -28.42
N TYR A 589 -38.00 -19.81 -29.54
CA TYR A 589 -38.63 -20.96 -30.20
C TYR A 589 -38.82 -20.76 -31.70
N GLN A 590 -38.95 -21.86 -32.44
CA GLN A 590 -39.32 -21.86 -33.84
C GLN A 590 -40.80 -21.49 -34.00
N ASP A 591 -41.08 -20.46 -34.79
CA ASP A 591 -42.43 -20.13 -35.21
C ASP A 591 -42.83 -21.06 -36.36
N THR A 592 -43.51 -22.14 -36.00
CA THR A 592 -44.05 -23.13 -36.96
C THR A 592 -45.35 -22.66 -37.60
N GLY A 593 -45.93 -21.53 -37.17
CA GLY A 593 -47.22 -21.03 -37.63
C GLY A 593 -48.43 -21.85 -37.16
N GLU A 594 -48.26 -22.75 -36.19
CA GLU A 594 -49.34 -23.51 -35.56
C GLU A 594 -49.63 -22.91 -34.16
N GLU A 595 -50.74 -22.17 -34.03
CA GLU A 595 -51.26 -21.64 -32.74
C GLU A 595 -51.74 -22.74 -31.78
#